data_AF-A0AAV2QNI3-F1
#
_entry.id   AF-A0AAV2QNI3-F1
#
_cell.length_a   1.000
_cell.length_b   1.000
_cell.length_c   1.000
_cell.angle_alpha   90.00
_cell.angle_beta   90.00
_cell.angle_gamma   90.00
#
_symmetry.space_group_name_H-M   'P 1'
#
loop_
_entity.id
_entity.type
_entity.pdbx_description
1 polymer ?
#
loop_
_entity_poly.entity_id
_entity_poly.type
_entity_poly.pdbx_seq_one_letter_code
_entity_poly.pdbx_strand_id
1 'polypeptide(L)'
;VGPNPVLVYTMELYGVLRFINVVLVLTTTVVQFTTAEICYGCTDDPDDSDNFPPYDAECAQYDYRGHANDWGSDGCSIKVYDNGYITRMYASGHEDGDCVYGSGYTECFCTGVCCNTDSFCEHCTGLTTEDTTVTITTSSSTTSPATLKCYECINCDNVDDATPVIEGEYMSCVTTIMLESGEVIRGGSSEEHPDGECSQNAATLSCWCSKDICNGNTIDL
;
A
#
# COMPACT_ATOMS: atom_id res chain seq x y z
N VAL A 1 -17.63 79.76 3.42
CA VAL A 1 -16.71 78.60 3.49
C VAL A 1 -17.56 77.39 3.82
N GLY A 2 -18.04 76.68 2.78
CA GLY A 2 -18.84 75.46 2.93
C GLY A 2 -17.95 74.24 2.76
N PRO A 3 -18.24 73.11 3.43
CA PRO A 3 -17.42 71.91 3.33
C PRO A 3 -17.47 71.35 1.91
N ASN A 4 -16.32 70.89 1.44
CA ASN A 4 -16.09 70.40 0.09
C ASN A 4 -16.72 68.99 -0.05
N PRO A 5 -17.68 68.76 -0.98
CA PRO A 5 -18.48 67.53 -1.06
C PRO A 5 -17.69 66.29 -1.50
N VAL A 6 -16.42 66.44 -1.90
CA VAL A 6 -15.59 65.35 -2.42
C VAL A 6 -15.10 64.41 -1.30
N LEU A 7 -15.04 64.88 -0.05
CA LEU A 7 -14.49 64.06 1.06
C LEU A 7 -15.51 63.10 1.69
N VAL A 8 -16.80 63.26 1.41
CA VAL A 8 -17.86 62.45 2.05
C VAL A 8 -18.06 61.11 1.33
N TYR A 9 -17.74 61.03 0.04
CA TYR A 9 -17.98 59.83 -0.77
C TYR A 9 -16.95 58.71 -0.59
N THR A 10 -15.77 58.99 -0.01
CA THR A 10 -14.73 57.97 0.15
C THR A 10 -14.90 57.13 1.42
N MET A 11 -15.74 57.54 2.38
CA MET A 11 -15.91 56.81 3.64
C MET A 11 -17.01 55.73 3.59
N GLU A 12 -18.02 55.85 2.74
CA GLU A 12 -19.08 54.82 2.64
C GLU A 12 -18.67 53.58 1.84
N LEU A 13 -17.74 53.71 0.89
CA LEU A 13 -17.33 52.59 0.04
C LEU A 13 -16.49 51.53 0.80
N TYR A 14 -15.70 51.95 1.79
CA TYR A 14 -14.87 51.04 2.60
C TYR A 14 -15.67 50.23 3.62
N GLY A 15 -16.85 50.70 4.05
CA GLY A 15 -17.73 49.98 4.97
C GLY A 15 -18.42 48.79 4.30
N VAL A 16 -18.89 48.97 3.06
CA VAL A 16 -19.59 47.92 2.30
C VAL A 16 -18.63 46.80 1.86
N LEU A 17 -17.38 47.12 1.52
CA LEU A 17 -16.38 46.12 1.12
C LEU A 17 -15.94 45.20 2.27
N ARG A 18 -15.97 45.67 3.52
CA ARG A 18 -15.65 44.83 4.68
C ARG A 18 -16.78 43.86 5.04
N PHE A 19 -18.04 44.23 4.81
CA PHE A 19 -19.17 43.33 5.04
C PHE A 19 -19.24 42.17 4.05
N ILE A 20 -18.88 42.40 2.77
CA ILE A 20 -18.86 41.33 1.76
C ILE A 20 -17.80 40.27 2.08
N ASN A 21 -16.64 40.68 2.63
CA ASN A 21 -15.60 39.73 3.04
C ASN A 21 -15.99 38.91 4.28
N VAL A 22 -16.76 39.46 5.22
CA VAL A 22 -17.19 38.70 6.41
C VAL A 22 -18.31 37.71 6.07
N VAL A 23 -19.18 38.02 5.11
CA VAL A 23 -20.26 37.10 4.70
C VAL A 23 -19.74 35.96 3.81
N LEU A 24 -18.67 36.17 3.01
CA LEU A 24 -18.07 35.11 2.20
C LEU A 24 -17.30 34.06 3.02
N VAL A 25 -16.85 34.40 4.23
CA VAL A 25 -16.09 33.50 5.12
C VAL A 25 -17.01 32.53 5.89
N LEU A 26 -18.34 32.73 5.87
CA LEU A 26 -19.28 31.96 6.70
C LEU A 26 -20.08 30.87 5.95
N THR A 27 -19.80 30.61 4.67
CA THR A 27 -20.52 29.56 3.90
C THR A 27 -19.64 28.44 3.36
N THR A 28 -18.36 28.38 3.70
CA THR A 28 -17.61 27.12 3.62
C THR A 28 -17.98 26.25 4.83
N THR A 29 -19.26 25.90 4.96
CA THR A 29 -19.61 24.63 5.58
C THR A 29 -18.95 23.59 4.69
N VAL A 30 -17.76 23.16 5.10
CA VAL A 30 -17.14 21.94 4.59
C VAL A 30 -18.21 20.88 4.80
N VAL A 31 -18.95 20.57 3.73
CA VAL A 31 -19.74 19.36 3.67
C VAL A 31 -18.67 18.28 3.71
N GLN A 32 -18.38 17.80 4.92
CA GLN A 32 -17.65 16.57 5.08
C GLN A 32 -18.58 15.52 4.52
N PHE A 33 -18.41 15.24 3.23
CA PHE A 33 -18.92 14.03 2.65
C PHE A 33 -18.18 12.92 3.39
N THR A 34 -18.82 12.34 4.40
CA THR A 34 -18.50 11.00 4.86
C THR A 34 -18.84 10.12 3.66
N THR A 35 -17.87 9.94 2.77
CA THR A 35 -18.00 8.97 1.69
C THR A 35 -18.11 7.64 2.38
N ALA A 36 -19.27 6.99 2.30
CA ALA A 36 -19.40 5.62 2.74
C ALA A 36 -18.33 4.82 2.01
N GLU A 37 -17.43 4.18 2.75
CA GLU A 37 -16.31 3.46 2.16
C GLU A 37 -16.83 2.12 1.61
N ILE A 38 -16.57 1.91 0.33
CA ILE A 38 -16.87 0.66 -0.35
C ILE A 38 -15.65 -0.24 -0.18
N CYS A 39 -15.84 -1.45 0.33
CA CYS A 39 -14.76 -2.42 0.52
C CYS A 39 -15.03 -3.68 -0.29
N TYR A 40 -13.97 -4.37 -0.70
CA TYR A 40 -14.09 -5.74 -1.16
C TYR A 40 -14.32 -6.68 0.02
N GLY A 41 -15.29 -7.57 -0.10
CA GLY A 41 -15.66 -8.56 0.90
C GLY A 41 -15.56 -9.98 0.35
N CYS A 42 -14.54 -10.74 0.75
CA CYS A 42 -14.39 -12.14 0.37
C CYS A 42 -13.46 -12.92 1.33
N THR A 43 -13.48 -14.24 1.22
CA THR A 43 -12.44 -15.13 1.77
C THR A 43 -12.09 -16.21 0.74
N ASP A 44 -10.82 -16.60 0.60
CA ASP A 44 -10.42 -17.76 -0.20
C ASP A 44 -10.33 -19.07 0.61
N ASP A 45 -10.70 -19.05 1.90
CA ASP A 45 -10.84 -20.23 2.73
C ASP A 45 -12.22 -20.90 2.48
N PRO A 46 -12.28 -22.09 1.84
CA PRO A 46 -13.53 -22.78 1.57
C PRO A 46 -14.26 -23.26 2.83
N ASP A 47 -13.52 -23.45 3.93
CA ASP A 47 -14.05 -23.93 5.21
C ASP A 47 -14.66 -22.79 6.06
N ASP A 48 -14.39 -21.53 5.71
CA ASP A 48 -14.97 -20.34 6.36
C ASP A 48 -16.21 -19.79 5.61
N SER A 49 -16.73 -20.56 4.64
CA SER A 49 -17.84 -20.16 3.75
C SER A 49 -19.20 -19.96 4.46
N ASP A 50 -19.33 -20.39 5.71
CA ASP A 50 -20.51 -20.15 6.55
C ASP A 50 -20.50 -18.76 7.23
N ASN A 51 -19.36 -18.05 7.20
CA ASN A 51 -19.23 -16.71 7.77
C ASN A 51 -19.24 -15.61 6.70
N PHE A 52 -19.59 -14.41 7.13
CA PHE A 52 -19.37 -13.21 6.34
C PHE A 52 -17.90 -12.80 6.49
N PRO A 53 -17.12 -12.59 5.41
CA PRO A 53 -17.52 -12.44 4.00
C PRO A 53 -17.62 -13.75 3.19
N PRO A 54 -18.35 -13.78 2.05
CA PRO A 54 -18.56 -15.00 1.27
C PRO A 54 -17.26 -15.57 0.68
N TYR A 55 -17.22 -16.89 0.50
CA TYR A 55 -16.14 -17.57 -0.21
C TYR A 55 -16.03 -17.11 -1.67
N ASP A 56 -14.82 -16.74 -2.07
CA ASP A 56 -14.41 -16.46 -3.44
C ASP A 56 -13.00 -17.00 -3.65
N ALA A 57 -12.84 -17.96 -4.57
CA ALA A 57 -11.54 -18.57 -4.88
C ALA A 57 -10.52 -17.56 -5.43
N GLU A 58 -10.96 -16.40 -5.90
CA GLU A 58 -10.10 -15.33 -6.39
C GLU A 58 -9.76 -14.29 -5.31
N CYS A 59 -10.23 -14.43 -4.06
CA CYS A 59 -10.05 -13.43 -3.02
C CYS A 59 -8.57 -13.09 -2.72
N ALA A 60 -7.70 -14.10 -2.86
CA ALA A 60 -6.25 -13.97 -2.70
C ALA A 60 -5.52 -13.38 -3.91
N GLN A 61 -6.23 -13.00 -4.99
CA GLN A 61 -5.61 -12.22 -6.07
C GLN A 61 -5.20 -10.85 -5.54
N TYR A 62 -3.99 -10.42 -5.88
CA TYR A 62 -3.46 -9.12 -5.44
C TYR A 62 -4.34 -7.98 -5.94
N ASP A 63 -4.74 -8.04 -7.20
CA ASP A 63 -5.60 -7.08 -7.87
C ASP A 63 -7.09 -7.47 -7.81
N TYR A 64 -7.54 -8.05 -6.70
CA TYR A 64 -8.94 -8.46 -6.55
C TYR A 64 -9.93 -7.31 -6.82
N ARG A 65 -10.86 -7.53 -7.75
CA ARG A 65 -11.93 -6.56 -8.12
C ARG A 65 -13.33 -7.19 -8.05
N GLY A 66 -13.51 -8.22 -7.22
CA GLY A 66 -14.74 -8.98 -7.13
C GLY A 66 -15.85 -8.27 -6.34
N HIS A 67 -16.28 -8.89 -5.25
CA HIS A 67 -17.45 -8.45 -4.49
C HIS A 67 -17.19 -7.18 -3.66
N ALA A 68 -17.50 -6.02 -4.24
CA ALA A 68 -17.52 -4.73 -3.56
C ALA A 68 -18.88 -4.49 -2.88
N ASN A 69 -18.88 -4.12 -1.61
CA ASN A 69 -20.10 -3.75 -0.89
C ASN A 69 -19.95 -2.42 -0.13
N ASP A 70 -21.03 -1.65 -0.08
CA ASP A 70 -21.15 -0.41 0.68
C ASP A 70 -21.82 -0.70 2.03
N TRP A 71 -21.01 -0.79 3.09
CA TRP A 71 -21.45 -1.19 4.43
C TRP A 71 -21.45 -0.03 5.43
N GLY A 72 -21.15 1.18 4.97
CA GLY A 72 -21.08 2.38 5.83
C GLY A 72 -20.01 2.27 6.92
N SER A 73 -18.88 1.61 6.65
CA SER A 73 -17.72 1.61 7.52
C SER A 73 -16.79 2.78 7.21
N ASP A 74 -15.87 3.03 8.15
CA ASP A 74 -14.84 4.08 8.06
C ASP A 74 -13.50 3.54 7.52
N GLY A 75 -13.48 2.29 7.04
CA GLY A 75 -12.26 1.59 6.63
C GLY A 75 -12.53 0.22 6.01
N CYS A 76 -11.50 -0.32 5.35
CA CYS A 76 -11.42 -1.69 4.88
C CYS A 76 -10.24 -2.41 5.56
N SER A 77 -10.28 -3.75 5.57
CA SER A 77 -9.14 -4.57 6.01
C SER A 77 -8.81 -5.70 5.05
N ILE A 78 -7.56 -6.15 5.17
CA ILE A 78 -7.04 -7.37 4.58
C ILE A 78 -6.44 -8.18 5.72
N LYS A 79 -6.88 -9.41 5.88
CA LYS A 79 -6.35 -10.38 6.83
C LYS A 79 -5.66 -11.48 6.07
N VAL A 80 -4.37 -11.65 6.34
CA VAL A 80 -3.52 -12.70 5.78
C VAL A 80 -3.21 -13.69 6.89
N TYR A 81 -3.66 -14.92 6.72
CA TYR A 81 -3.43 -15.99 7.68
C TYR A 81 -2.09 -16.69 7.42
N ASP A 82 -1.51 -17.29 8.46
CA ASP A 82 -0.23 -18.03 8.37
C ASP A 82 -0.32 -19.24 7.43
N ASN A 83 -1.52 -19.76 7.18
CA ASN A 83 -1.78 -20.85 6.25
C ASN A 83 -1.93 -20.38 4.79
N GLY A 84 -1.76 -19.08 4.51
CA GLY A 84 -1.80 -18.49 3.18
C GLY A 84 -3.18 -18.01 2.73
N TYR A 85 -4.25 -18.27 3.50
CA TYR A 85 -5.56 -17.73 3.17
C TYR A 85 -5.63 -16.23 3.40
N ILE A 86 -6.49 -15.57 2.63
CA ILE A 86 -6.73 -14.14 2.63
C ILE A 86 -8.23 -13.89 2.78
N THR A 87 -8.56 -13.04 3.75
CA THR A 87 -9.90 -12.49 3.92
C THR A 87 -9.86 -10.98 3.75
N ARG A 88 -10.74 -10.44 2.90
CA ARG A 88 -10.94 -9.00 2.71
C ARG A 88 -12.28 -8.63 3.32
N MET A 89 -12.33 -7.60 4.16
CA MET A 89 -13.58 -7.19 4.81
C MET A 89 -13.64 -5.70 5.09
N TYR A 90 -14.78 -5.25 5.59
CA TYR A 90 -14.94 -3.90 6.15
C TYR A 90 -14.35 -3.86 7.56
N ALA A 91 -13.82 -2.71 7.94
CA ALA A 91 -13.28 -2.49 9.28
C ALA A 91 -13.69 -1.11 9.80
N SER A 92 -13.72 -0.97 11.13
CA SER A 92 -14.08 0.29 11.78
C SER A 92 -13.18 0.53 12.98
N GLY A 93 -12.80 1.79 13.21
CA GLY A 93 -11.98 2.17 14.35
C GLY A 93 -10.48 1.95 14.18
N HIS A 94 -10.00 1.90 12.94
CA HIS A 94 -8.59 1.80 12.57
C HIS A 94 -8.22 2.93 11.60
N GLU A 95 -7.00 3.41 11.70
CA GLU A 95 -6.43 4.40 10.78
C GLU A 95 -5.83 3.73 9.53
N ASP A 96 -5.62 4.50 8.48
CA ASP A 96 -4.96 4.03 7.25
C ASP A 96 -3.53 3.56 7.55
N GLY A 97 -3.21 2.33 7.14
CA GLY A 97 -1.91 1.71 7.41
C GLY A 97 -1.77 1.11 8.81
N ASP A 98 -2.84 1.06 9.62
CA ASP A 98 -2.82 0.35 10.89
C ASP A 98 -2.60 -1.15 10.66
N CYS A 99 -1.93 -1.79 11.62
CA CYS A 99 -1.60 -3.21 11.61
C CYS A 99 -1.96 -3.88 12.92
N VAL A 100 -2.63 -5.03 12.86
CA VAL A 100 -2.95 -5.89 13.99
C VAL A 100 -2.38 -7.28 13.75
N TYR A 101 -1.66 -7.81 14.73
CA TYR A 101 -1.09 -9.15 14.68
C TYR A 101 -1.86 -10.07 15.63
N GLY A 102 -2.43 -11.13 15.08
CA GLY A 102 -3.09 -12.18 15.84
C GLY A 102 -2.25 -13.45 15.92
N SER A 103 -2.75 -14.42 16.69
CA SER A 103 -2.19 -15.78 16.65
C SER A 103 -2.62 -16.46 15.35
N GLY A 104 -1.75 -16.47 14.35
CA GLY A 104 -2.02 -17.13 13.07
C GLY A 104 -2.42 -16.20 11.93
N TYR A 105 -2.35 -14.87 12.11
CA TYR A 105 -2.68 -13.92 11.06
C TYR A 105 -2.06 -12.53 11.28
N THR A 106 -1.91 -11.80 10.18
CA THR A 106 -1.68 -10.35 10.14
C THR A 106 -2.88 -9.68 9.49
N GLU A 107 -3.41 -8.62 10.09
CA GLU A 107 -4.50 -7.83 9.54
C GLU A 107 -4.05 -6.38 9.38
N CYS A 108 -4.19 -5.83 8.18
CA CYS A 108 -3.93 -4.42 7.89
C CYS A 108 -5.21 -3.70 7.53
N PHE A 109 -5.20 -2.39 7.81
CA PHE A 109 -6.34 -1.52 7.63
C PHE A 109 -5.99 -0.41 6.64
N CYS A 110 -6.98 0.00 5.86
CA CYS A 110 -6.83 1.11 4.95
C CYS A 110 -8.13 1.92 4.90
N THR A 111 -8.01 3.16 4.46
CA THR A 111 -9.15 4.05 4.22
C THR A 111 -9.29 4.37 2.74
N GLY A 112 -10.51 4.64 2.31
CA GLY A 112 -10.84 4.98 0.94
C GLY A 112 -11.50 3.85 0.16
N VAL A 113 -12.02 4.23 -1.01
CA VAL A 113 -12.84 3.35 -1.85
C VAL A 113 -12.01 2.19 -2.38
N CYS A 114 -12.40 0.98 -2.02
CA CYS A 114 -11.80 -0.28 -2.43
C CYS A 114 -10.29 -0.35 -2.14
N CYS A 115 -9.82 0.28 -1.05
CA CYS A 115 -8.41 0.32 -0.70
C CYS A 115 -7.84 -1.05 -0.32
N ASN A 116 -8.70 -2.00 0.07
CA ASN A 116 -8.29 -3.35 0.45
C ASN A 116 -8.07 -4.25 -0.77
N THR A 117 -7.30 -3.75 -1.73
CA THR A 117 -6.80 -4.43 -2.92
C THR A 117 -5.42 -3.89 -3.26
N ASP A 118 -4.68 -4.56 -4.13
CA ASP A 118 -3.33 -4.17 -4.53
C ASP A 118 -2.40 -4.07 -3.30
N SER A 119 -2.66 -4.91 -2.30
CA SER A 119 -1.85 -5.05 -1.09
C SER A 119 -2.11 -6.42 -0.44
N PHE A 120 -1.11 -6.92 0.27
CA PHE A 120 -1.17 -8.06 1.19
C PHE A 120 -0.56 -7.69 2.55
N CYS A 121 -0.74 -6.43 2.98
CA CYS A 121 -0.20 -5.93 4.25
C CYS A 121 1.33 -5.89 4.31
N GLU A 122 2.01 -5.71 3.17
CA GLU A 122 3.48 -5.58 3.10
C GLU A 122 4.04 -4.45 3.98
N HIS A 123 3.26 -3.40 4.25
CA HIS A 123 3.65 -2.32 5.16
C HIS A 123 3.64 -2.74 6.65
N CYS A 124 2.93 -3.82 7.00
CA CYS A 124 2.89 -4.33 8.36
C CYS A 124 4.10 -5.20 8.70
N THR A 125 4.93 -5.59 7.75
CA THR A 125 6.14 -6.36 8.07
C THR A 125 7.26 -5.43 8.55
N GLY A 126 7.18 -4.98 9.81
CA GLY A 126 8.16 -4.06 10.39
C GLY A 126 8.18 -3.90 11.92
N LEU A 127 7.32 -4.58 12.68
CA LEU A 127 7.24 -4.41 14.13
C LEU A 127 7.18 -5.73 14.90
N THR A 128 8.15 -6.62 14.68
CA THR A 128 8.58 -7.49 15.78
C THR A 128 9.49 -6.68 16.69
N THR A 129 8.96 -6.31 17.84
CA THR A 129 9.66 -5.76 19.00
C THR A 129 11.05 -6.38 19.23
N GLU A 130 12.10 -5.70 18.79
CA GLU A 130 13.26 -5.35 19.63
C GLU A 130 13.82 -3.99 19.20
N ASP A 131 14.09 -3.19 20.22
CA ASP A 131 14.51 -1.80 20.23
C ASP A 131 15.80 -1.56 19.41
N THR A 132 15.72 -0.90 18.26
CA THR A 132 16.87 -0.19 17.67
C THR A 132 16.38 1.00 16.85
N THR A 133 16.42 2.19 17.46
CA THR A 133 16.40 3.46 16.74
C THR A 133 17.52 3.51 15.70
N VAL A 134 17.19 3.35 14.42
CA VAL A 134 18.06 3.72 13.30
C VAL A 134 17.55 5.03 12.71
N THR A 135 18.36 6.07 12.87
CA THR A 135 18.15 7.39 12.29
C THR A 135 18.13 7.30 10.76
N ILE A 136 16.95 7.45 10.16
CA ILE A 136 16.77 7.52 8.70
C ILE A 136 17.44 8.79 8.18
N THR A 137 18.54 8.64 7.45
CA THR A 137 19.09 9.72 6.61
C THR A 137 18.60 9.51 5.20
N THR A 138 17.47 10.13 4.87
CA THR A 138 16.90 10.16 3.52
C THR A 138 17.84 10.91 2.58
N SER A 139 18.55 10.20 1.71
CA SER A 139 19.23 10.78 0.55
C SER A 139 18.44 10.40 -0.69
N SER A 140 17.51 11.27 -1.07
CA SER A 140 16.76 11.18 -2.32
C SER A 140 17.68 11.61 -3.47
N SER A 141 18.11 10.67 -4.31
CA SER A 141 18.71 10.96 -5.61
C SER A 141 17.74 10.52 -6.70
N THR A 142 16.98 11.49 -7.19
CA THR A 142 16.13 11.40 -8.38
C THR A 142 16.99 11.17 -9.62
N THR A 143 16.86 9.98 -10.23
CA THR A 143 17.32 9.74 -11.59
C THR A 143 16.26 8.93 -12.34
N SER A 144 15.93 9.37 -13.56
CA SER A 144 14.98 8.75 -14.52
C SER A 144 15.03 7.22 -14.58
N PRO A 145 13.94 6.55 -15.00
CA PRO A 145 13.78 5.11 -14.91
C PRO A 145 14.84 4.41 -15.76
N ALA A 146 15.86 3.87 -15.09
CA ALA A 146 16.73 2.90 -15.71
C ALA A 146 15.88 1.62 -15.86
N THR A 147 15.61 1.22 -17.09
CA THR A 147 14.97 -0.07 -17.39
C THR A 147 15.91 -1.18 -16.90
N LEU A 148 15.57 -1.79 -15.77
CA LEU A 148 16.33 -2.86 -15.14
C LEU A 148 15.89 -4.22 -15.70
N LYS A 149 16.85 -5.10 -15.98
CA LYS A 149 16.61 -6.47 -16.44
C LYS A 149 16.76 -7.46 -15.29
N CYS A 150 15.79 -8.35 -15.10
CA CYS A 150 15.81 -9.37 -14.05
C CYS A 150 15.51 -10.75 -14.63
N TYR A 151 16.06 -11.81 -14.03
CA TYR A 151 15.56 -13.16 -14.31
C TYR A 151 14.16 -13.34 -13.72
N GLU A 152 13.28 -14.02 -14.44
CA GLU A 152 11.94 -14.38 -14.01
C GLU A 152 11.76 -15.90 -14.11
N CYS A 153 11.55 -16.54 -12.95
CA CYS A 153 11.23 -17.95 -12.91
C CYS A 153 10.67 -18.37 -11.55
N ILE A 154 9.95 -19.48 -11.55
CA ILE A 154 9.40 -20.14 -10.37
C ILE A 154 10.04 -21.52 -10.30
N ASN A 155 10.44 -21.93 -9.10
CA ASN A 155 11.11 -23.20 -8.84
C ASN A 155 12.42 -23.38 -9.64
N CYS A 156 13.26 -22.34 -9.62
CA CYS A 156 14.51 -22.25 -10.37
C CYS A 156 15.70 -21.98 -9.44
N ASP A 157 16.19 -23.05 -8.80
CA ASP A 157 17.35 -22.99 -7.91
C ASP A 157 18.55 -22.33 -8.59
N ASN A 158 18.74 -22.63 -9.88
CA ASN A 158 19.77 -22.06 -10.73
C ASN A 158 19.13 -21.39 -11.95
N VAL A 159 19.77 -20.31 -12.40
CA VAL A 159 19.49 -19.71 -13.72
C VAL A 159 20.40 -20.37 -14.76
N ASP A 160 19.84 -20.58 -15.95
CA ASP A 160 20.53 -21.10 -17.12
C ASP A 160 20.22 -20.24 -18.36
N ASP A 161 20.81 -20.60 -19.50
CA ASP A 161 20.60 -19.88 -20.77
C ASP A 161 19.14 -19.91 -21.27
N ALA A 162 18.28 -20.77 -20.70
CA ALA A 162 16.87 -20.88 -21.03
C ALA A 162 15.96 -20.11 -20.04
N THR A 163 16.52 -19.56 -18.96
CA THR A 163 15.76 -18.84 -17.94
C THR A 163 15.24 -17.50 -18.51
N PRO A 164 13.92 -17.23 -18.43
CA PRO A 164 13.35 -15.99 -18.94
C PRO A 164 13.97 -14.75 -18.29
N VAL A 165 14.12 -13.69 -19.09
CA VAL A 165 14.57 -12.37 -18.65
C VAL A 165 13.46 -11.37 -18.92
N ILE A 166 13.06 -10.65 -17.88
CA ILE A 166 12.10 -9.54 -17.94
C ILE A 166 12.84 -8.20 -17.91
N GLU A 167 12.29 -7.21 -18.60
CA GLU A 167 12.79 -5.84 -18.68
C GLU A 167 11.60 -4.89 -18.50
N GLY A 168 11.70 -3.93 -17.59
CA GLY A 168 10.57 -3.06 -17.25
C GLY A 168 10.95 -1.90 -16.33
N GLU A 169 9.93 -1.23 -15.79
CA GLU A 169 10.08 -0.17 -14.78
C GLU A 169 10.33 -0.77 -13.38
N TYR A 170 11.29 -1.69 -13.28
CA TYR A 170 11.72 -2.28 -12.02
C TYR A 170 12.83 -1.41 -11.41
N MET A 171 12.77 -1.22 -10.09
CA MET A 171 13.80 -0.49 -9.34
C MET A 171 14.82 -1.43 -8.69
N SER A 172 14.47 -2.70 -8.51
CA SER A 172 15.38 -3.76 -8.07
C SER A 172 14.96 -5.13 -8.63
N CYS A 173 15.88 -6.08 -8.72
CA CYS A 173 15.58 -7.49 -8.94
C CYS A 173 15.47 -8.21 -7.59
N VAL A 174 14.64 -9.24 -7.51
CA VAL A 174 14.39 -10.03 -6.31
C VAL A 174 14.66 -11.52 -6.55
N THR A 175 15.16 -12.18 -5.52
CA THR A 175 15.18 -13.65 -5.37
C THR A 175 14.52 -14.00 -4.05
N THR A 176 13.48 -14.82 -4.08
CA THR A 176 12.75 -15.30 -2.91
C THR A 176 12.92 -16.80 -2.78
N ILE A 177 13.33 -17.25 -1.60
CA ILE A 177 13.40 -18.67 -1.24
C ILE A 177 12.25 -18.96 -0.30
N MET A 178 11.42 -19.95 -0.62
CA MET A 178 10.45 -20.54 0.29
C MET A 178 11.21 -21.45 1.27
N LEU A 179 11.29 -21.08 2.54
CA LEU A 179 12.08 -21.79 3.56
C LEU A 179 11.57 -23.20 3.86
N GLU A 180 10.26 -23.44 3.68
CA GLU A 180 9.67 -24.76 3.91
C GLU A 180 9.92 -25.74 2.75
N SER A 181 9.81 -25.28 1.51
CA SER A 181 9.95 -26.12 0.32
C SER A 181 11.34 -26.08 -0.32
N GLY A 182 12.14 -25.06 0.01
CA GLY A 182 13.39 -24.72 -0.67
C GLY A 182 13.17 -24.08 -2.05
N GLU A 183 11.92 -23.82 -2.45
CA GLU A 183 11.59 -23.31 -3.78
C GLU A 183 12.14 -21.90 -3.99
N VAL A 184 12.80 -21.69 -5.13
CA VAL A 184 13.38 -20.39 -5.51
C VAL A 184 12.52 -19.71 -6.58
N ILE A 185 12.12 -18.48 -6.29
CA ILE A 185 11.39 -17.58 -7.18
C ILE A 185 12.30 -16.38 -7.49
N ARG A 186 12.38 -15.98 -8.75
CA ARG A 186 13.18 -14.85 -9.22
C ARG A 186 12.28 -13.89 -9.99
N GLY A 187 12.47 -12.58 -9.82
CA GLY A 187 11.69 -11.57 -10.52
C GLY A 187 12.23 -10.14 -10.39
N GLY A 188 11.40 -9.16 -10.76
CA GLY A 188 11.65 -7.72 -10.61
C GLY A 188 10.70 -7.10 -9.58
N SER A 189 11.20 -6.11 -8.84
CA SER A 189 10.45 -5.32 -7.86
C SER A 189 10.33 -3.88 -8.36
N SER A 190 9.13 -3.31 -8.21
CA SER A 190 8.88 -1.89 -8.41
C SER A 190 9.42 -1.01 -7.28
N GLU A 191 9.85 -1.61 -6.17
CA GLU A 191 10.44 -0.91 -5.03
C GLU A 191 11.96 -0.85 -5.13
N GLU A 192 12.53 0.27 -4.69
CA GLU A 192 13.97 0.47 -4.62
C GLU A 192 14.52 -0.23 -3.37
N HIS A 193 15.35 -1.25 -3.58
CA HIS A 193 16.08 -1.94 -2.54
C HIS A 193 17.59 -1.88 -2.81
N PRO A 194 18.44 -1.54 -1.83
CA PRO A 194 19.89 -1.60 -1.97
C PRO A 194 20.44 -2.99 -2.33
N ASP A 195 21.56 -3.00 -3.06
CA ASP A 195 22.32 -4.22 -3.40
C ASP A 195 22.63 -5.05 -2.13
N GLY A 196 22.11 -6.28 -2.09
CA GLY A 196 22.38 -7.24 -1.02
C GLY A 196 21.48 -7.08 0.21
N GLU A 197 20.45 -6.22 0.13
CA GLU A 197 19.38 -6.24 1.12
C GLU A 197 18.66 -7.59 1.09
N CYS A 198 18.36 -8.13 2.27
CA CYS A 198 17.54 -9.32 2.41
C CYS A 198 16.54 -9.13 3.55
N SER A 199 15.32 -9.65 3.36
CA SER A 199 14.26 -9.71 4.34
C SER A 199 13.82 -11.15 4.49
N GLN A 200 13.76 -11.61 5.73
CA GLN A 200 13.36 -12.97 6.07
C GLN A 200 12.12 -12.92 6.94
N ASN A 201 11.13 -13.74 6.59
CA ASN A 201 10.01 -14.09 7.46
C ASN A 201 10.01 -15.61 7.71
N ALA A 202 8.98 -16.14 8.39
CA ALA A 202 8.91 -17.55 8.74
C ALA A 202 8.84 -18.48 7.52
N ALA A 203 8.28 -18.02 6.41
CA ALA A 203 8.04 -18.80 5.21
C ALA A 203 9.05 -18.53 4.10
N THR A 204 9.67 -17.35 4.07
CA THR A 204 10.48 -16.89 2.94
C THR A 204 11.71 -16.09 3.32
N LEU A 205 12.77 -16.19 2.52
CA LEU A 205 13.89 -15.27 2.48
C LEU A 205 13.91 -14.58 1.11
N SER A 206 13.67 -13.28 1.08
CA SER A 206 13.77 -12.45 -0.13
C SER A 206 15.03 -11.61 -0.08
N CYS A 207 15.81 -11.60 -1.17
CA CYS A 207 17.01 -10.79 -1.32
C CYS A 207 16.93 -9.97 -2.61
N TRP A 208 17.42 -8.73 -2.56
CA TRP A 208 17.34 -7.77 -3.65
C TRP A 208 18.70 -7.31 -4.16
N CYS A 209 18.69 -6.85 -5.40
CA CYS A 209 19.84 -6.24 -6.04
C CYS A 209 19.41 -5.30 -7.17
N SER A 210 20.24 -4.34 -7.54
CA SER A 210 19.91 -3.18 -8.38
C SER A 210 20.65 -3.15 -9.72
N LYS A 211 21.29 -4.27 -10.10
CA LYS A 211 22.01 -4.40 -11.38
C LYS A 211 21.29 -5.36 -12.32
N ASP A 212 21.45 -5.14 -13.62
CA ASP A 212 20.90 -6.07 -14.61
C ASP A 212 21.34 -7.50 -14.30
N ILE A 213 20.35 -8.40 -14.24
CA ILE A 213 20.54 -9.85 -14.21
C ILE A 213 21.27 -10.29 -12.91
N CYS A 214 21.20 -9.46 -11.87
CA CYS A 214 21.90 -9.68 -10.60
C CYS A 214 21.26 -10.78 -9.73
N ASN A 215 19.98 -11.04 -9.94
CA ASN A 215 19.23 -12.10 -9.26
C ASN A 215 19.48 -13.48 -9.91
N GLY A 216 20.66 -13.71 -10.48
CA GLY A 216 21.07 -14.99 -11.07
C GLY A 216 21.99 -15.83 -10.18
N ASN A 217 22.53 -15.26 -9.10
CA ASN A 217 23.43 -15.98 -8.24
C ASN A 217 22.67 -17.04 -7.42
N THR A 218 23.34 -18.15 -7.12
CA THR A 218 22.93 -19.08 -6.08
C THR A 218 23.00 -18.37 -4.73
N ILE A 219 21.91 -18.44 -3.96
CA ILE A 219 21.92 -18.04 -2.57
C ILE A 219 22.43 -19.25 -1.79
N ASP A 220 23.71 -19.22 -1.43
CA ASP A 220 24.27 -20.19 -0.48
C ASP A 220 23.80 -19.78 0.93
N LEU A 221 22.84 -20.54 1.48
CA LEU A 221 22.39 -20.43 2.88
C LEU A 221 23.42 -21.00 3.86
#